data_AF-A0A6H0T548-F1
#
_entry.id   AF-A0A6H0T548-F1
#
_cell.length_a   1.000
_cell.length_b   1.000
_cell.length_c   1.000
_cell.angle_alpha   90.00
_cell.angle_beta   90.00
_cell.angle_gamma   90.00
#
_symmetry.space_group_name_H-M   'P 1'
#
loop_
_entity.id
_entity.type
_entity.pdbx_description
1 polymer ?
#
loop_
_entity_poly.entity_id
_entity_poly.type
_entity_poly.pdbx_seq_one_letter_code
_entity_poly.pdbx_strand_id
1 'polypeptide(L)'
;MLLHALSHQFIRLLESKAGYPAASLKERIYSYLGKDDSAPMAGILIYTSVPDVSGTLGGLAELAEPKRLLALLTQAFEKVNWCSLDPICSEHEGQGPKQLNKAACHACQLLPETSCCYGNILLDRIFIKGNGQDIPFILDEVE
;
A
#
# COMPACT_ATOMS: atom_id res chain seq x y z
N MET A 1 7.42 6.22 3.35
CA MET A 1 7.46 5.40 2.11
C MET A 1 6.88 4.01 2.36
N LEU A 2 7.34 3.24 3.36
CA LEU A 2 6.77 1.92 3.69
C LEU A 2 5.23 1.93 3.82
N LEU A 3 4.67 2.76 4.70
CA LEU A 3 3.22 2.85 4.90
C LEU A 3 2.46 3.22 3.63
N HIS A 4 3.08 4.04 2.76
CA HIS A 4 2.51 4.49 1.50
C HIS A 4 2.48 3.37 0.46
N ALA A 5 3.58 2.62 0.32
CA ALA A 5 3.62 1.47 -0.55
C ALA A 5 2.63 0.37 -0.09
N LEU A 6 2.49 0.20 1.23
CA LEU A 6 1.57 -0.78 1.81
C LEU A 6 0.12 -0.38 1.56
N SER A 7 -0.24 0.88 1.79
CA SER A 7 -1.60 1.37 1.55
C SER A 7 -1.99 1.23 0.08
N HIS A 8 -1.08 1.54 -0.84
CA HIS A 8 -1.28 1.32 -2.27
C HIS A 8 -1.51 -0.16 -2.60
N GLN A 9 -0.64 -1.04 -2.10
CA GLN A 9 -0.79 -2.47 -2.32
C GLN A 9 -2.10 -3.02 -1.74
N PHE A 10 -2.50 -2.52 -0.58
CA PHE A 10 -3.71 -2.95 0.11
C PHE A 10 -4.98 -2.47 -0.61
N ILE A 11 -5.03 -1.23 -1.09
CA ILE A 11 -6.14 -0.72 -1.91
C ILE A 11 -6.33 -1.56 -3.17
N ARG A 12 -5.25 -1.91 -3.87
CA ARG A 12 -5.32 -2.79 -5.05
C ARG A 12 -5.83 -4.19 -4.71
N LEU A 13 -5.47 -4.70 -3.54
CA LEU A 13 -5.99 -5.99 -3.06
C LEU A 13 -7.48 -5.90 -2.72
N LEU A 14 -7.92 -4.82 -2.06
CA LEU A 14 -9.33 -4.58 -1.77
C LEU A 14 -10.16 -4.46 -3.04
N GLU A 15 -9.66 -3.78 -4.08
CA GLU A 15 -10.33 -3.72 -5.39
C GLU A 15 -10.55 -5.11 -5.98
N SER A 16 -9.52 -5.95 -5.96
CA SER A 16 -9.58 -7.32 -6.45
C SER A 16 -10.46 -8.25 -5.60
N LYS A 17 -10.63 -8.00 -4.29
CA LYS A 17 -11.30 -8.93 -3.35
C LYS A 17 -12.71 -8.50 -2.98
N ALA A 18 -12.94 -7.21 -2.78
CA ALA A 18 -14.23 -6.62 -2.42
C ALA A 18 -15.00 -6.10 -3.65
N GLY A 19 -14.37 -5.99 -4.82
CA GLY A 19 -14.99 -5.44 -6.02
C GLY A 19 -15.23 -3.92 -5.96
N TYR A 20 -14.59 -3.24 -5.00
CA TYR A 20 -14.70 -1.80 -4.85
C TYR A 20 -13.64 -1.10 -5.72
N PRO A 21 -14.00 -0.22 -6.65
CA PRO A 21 -13.03 0.45 -7.52
C PRO A 21 -11.95 1.15 -6.69
N ALA A 22 -10.69 0.97 -7.05
CA ALA A 22 -9.58 1.62 -6.33
C ALA A 22 -9.76 3.15 -6.28
N ALA A 23 -10.32 3.74 -7.35
CA ALA A 23 -10.62 5.17 -7.48
C ALA A 23 -11.57 5.72 -6.39
N SER A 24 -12.39 4.85 -5.79
CA SER A 24 -13.36 5.20 -4.74
C SER A 24 -12.79 5.04 -3.32
N LEU A 25 -11.63 4.38 -3.20
CA LEU A 25 -10.88 4.23 -1.96
C LEU A 25 -9.79 5.31 -1.87
N LYS A 26 -9.67 5.89 -0.69
CA LYS A 26 -8.60 6.84 -0.36
C LYS A 26 -7.82 6.35 0.84
N GLU A 27 -6.58 6.82 0.93
CA GLU A 27 -5.69 6.53 2.04
C GLU A 27 -5.34 7.80 2.81
N ARG A 28 -5.07 7.63 4.11
CA ARG A 28 -4.43 8.63 4.94
C ARG A 28 -3.39 7.97 5.81
N ILE A 29 -2.18 8.51 5.79
CA ILE A 29 -1.03 7.97 6.51
C ILE A 29 -0.81 8.79 7.77
N TYR A 30 -0.74 8.11 8.90
CA TYR A 30 -0.37 8.66 10.19
C TYR A 30 1.00 8.10 10.56
N SER A 31 2.00 8.96 10.70
CA SER A 31 3.35 8.56 11.10
C SER A 31 3.96 9.62 11.99
N TYR A 32 4.53 9.19 13.10
CA TYR A 32 5.22 10.05 14.05
C TYR A 32 6.28 9.24 14.78
N LEU A 33 7.49 9.80 14.85
CA LEU A 33 8.67 9.08 15.35
C LEU A 33 8.79 9.07 16.88
N GLY A 34 7.86 9.70 17.61
CA GLY A 34 8.01 9.91 19.04
C GLY A 34 8.98 11.05 19.36
N LYS A 35 8.57 11.99 20.21
CA LYS A 35 9.44 12.96 20.90
C LYS A 35 8.86 13.24 22.29
N ASP A 36 9.72 13.53 23.26
CA ASP A 36 9.30 14.02 24.59
C ASP A 36 8.23 13.12 25.25
N ASP A 37 8.62 11.90 25.64
CA ASP A 37 7.80 10.85 26.30
C ASP A 37 6.61 10.28 25.50
N SER A 38 6.37 10.75 24.27
CA SER A 38 5.33 10.19 23.40
C SER A 38 5.83 8.97 22.60
N ALA A 39 5.00 7.93 22.56
CA ALA A 39 5.30 6.72 21.81
C ALA A 39 5.27 6.97 20.28
N PRO A 40 6.12 6.30 19.49
CA PRO A 40 6.04 6.35 18.04
C PRO A 40 4.70 5.78 17.56
N MET A 41 4.17 6.30 16.46
CA MET A 41 2.95 5.79 15.83
C MET A 41 3.13 5.61 14.33
N ALA A 42 2.49 4.56 13.81
CA ALA A 42 2.39 4.25 12.39
C ALA A 42 0.98 3.69 12.15
N GLY A 43 0.23 4.33 11.25
CA GLY A 43 -1.15 3.95 10.96
C GLY A 43 -1.54 4.31 9.54
N ILE A 44 -2.39 3.48 8.96
CA ILE A 44 -2.98 3.69 7.64
C ILE A 44 -4.49 3.67 7.85
N LEU A 45 -5.18 4.71 7.40
CA LEU A 45 -6.64 4.73 7.30
C LEU A 45 -7.01 4.62 5.83
N ILE A 46 -7.76 3.58 5.47
CA ILE A 46 -8.39 3.45 4.16
C ILE A 46 -9.87 3.73 4.34
N TYR A 47 -10.40 4.63 3.51
CA TYR A 47 -11.78 5.10 3.63
C TYR A 47 -12.39 5.35 2.25
N THR A 48 -13.72 5.26 2.18
CA THR A 48 -14.46 5.66 0.99
C THR A 48 -14.77 7.15 1.09
N SER A 49 -14.56 7.89 -0.01
CA SER A 49 -14.84 9.34 -0.02
C SER A 49 -16.07 9.72 -0.84
N VAL A 50 -16.73 8.72 -1.43
CA VAL A 50 -17.95 8.91 -2.21
C VAL A 50 -19.08 8.14 -1.53
N PRO A 51 -20.11 8.83 -1.00
CA PRO A 51 -21.16 8.18 -0.20
C PRO A 51 -22.04 7.18 -0.96
N ASP A 52 -22.05 7.18 -2.30
CA ASP A 52 -23.19 6.62 -3.04
C ASP A 52 -22.88 5.99 -4.42
N VAL A 53 -21.61 5.81 -4.81
CA VAL A 53 -21.27 5.60 -6.26
C VAL A 53 -20.61 4.25 -6.57
N SER A 54 -20.31 3.38 -5.60
CA SER A 54 -19.58 2.14 -5.91
C SER A 54 -20.01 0.88 -5.14
N GLY A 55 -21.26 0.85 -4.67
CA GLY A 55 -21.86 -0.34 -4.05
C GLY A 55 -22.00 -0.26 -2.53
N THR A 56 -22.56 -1.32 -1.94
CA THR A 56 -22.74 -1.41 -0.49
C THR A 56 -21.38 -1.60 0.19
N LEU A 57 -21.17 -0.94 1.33
CA LEU A 57 -19.97 -1.13 2.16
C LEU A 57 -19.86 -2.54 2.76
N GLY A 58 -20.86 -3.41 2.56
CA GLY A 58 -20.93 -4.75 3.13
C GLY A 58 -19.72 -5.62 2.79
N GLY A 59 -19.24 -5.59 1.54
CA GLY A 59 -18.06 -6.35 1.14
C GLY A 59 -16.78 -5.87 1.83
N LEU A 60 -16.59 -4.55 1.96
CA LEU A 60 -15.44 -3.99 2.69
C LEU A 60 -15.55 -4.27 4.20
N ALA A 61 -16.75 -4.16 4.78
CA ALA A 61 -17.00 -4.46 6.19
C ALA A 61 -16.73 -5.94 6.50
N GLU A 62 -17.16 -6.85 5.63
CA GLU A 62 -16.90 -8.28 5.78
C GLU A 62 -15.39 -8.61 5.72
N LEU A 63 -14.64 -7.92 4.86
CA LEU A 63 -13.18 -8.05 4.78
C LEU A 63 -12.45 -7.43 5.98
N ALA A 64 -13.08 -6.50 6.69
CA ALA A 64 -12.52 -5.86 7.88
C ALA A 64 -12.59 -6.74 9.14
N GLU A 65 -13.33 -7.86 9.10
CA GLU A 65 -13.34 -8.85 10.18
C GLU A 65 -11.91 -9.33 10.49
N PRO A 66 -11.45 -9.35 11.76
CA PRO A 66 -10.03 -9.49 12.11
C PRO A 66 -9.31 -10.65 11.40
N LYS A 67 -9.93 -11.84 11.34
CA LYS A 67 -9.33 -13.02 10.70
C LYS A 67 -9.14 -12.83 9.18
N ARG A 68 -10.11 -12.20 8.52
CA ARG A 68 -10.07 -11.95 7.08
C ARG A 68 -9.10 -10.81 6.76
N LEU A 69 -9.12 -9.77 7.59
CA LEU A 69 -8.21 -8.64 7.49
C LEU A 69 -6.74 -9.08 7.60
N LEU A 70 -6.42 -9.93 8.57
CA LEU A 70 -5.07 -10.50 8.71
C LEU A 70 -4.67 -11.31 7.48
N ALA A 71 -5.55 -12.19 6.98
CA ALA A 71 -5.27 -12.96 5.76
C ALA A 71 -5.09 -12.07 4.52
N LEU A 72 -5.81 -10.95 4.42
CA LEU A 72 -5.61 -9.96 3.36
C LEU A 72 -4.29 -9.22 3.51
N LEU A 73 -3.91 -8.87 4.74
CA LEU A 73 -2.66 -8.17 5.00
C LEU A 73 -1.45 -9.04 4.62
N THR A 74 -1.47 -10.33 5.00
CA THR A 74 -0.46 -11.31 4.56
C THR A 74 -0.40 -11.38 3.03
N GLN A 75 -1.54 -11.50 2.35
CA GLN A 75 -1.60 -11.50 0.89
C GLN A 75 -1.07 -10.19 0.26
N ALA A 76 -1.26 -9.04 0.92
CA ALA A 76 -0.73 -7.77 0.44
C ALA A 76 0.81 -7.78 0.49
N PHE A 77 1.39 -8.26 1.58
CA PHE A 77 2.84 -8.45 1.72
C PHE A 77 3.40 -9.49 0.73
N GLU A 78 2.70 -10.58 0.47
CA GLU A 78 3.13 -11.55 -0.55
C GLU A 78 3.09 -10.95 -1.96
N LYS A 79 2.03 -10.19 -2.31
CA LYS A 79 1.87 -9.63 -3.65
C LYS A 79 2.94 -8.60 -4.01
N VAL A 80 3.57 -7.92 -3.06
CA VAL A 80 4.63 -6.93 -3.40
C VAL A 80 5.84 -7.58 -4.08
N ASN A 81 6.00 -8.90 -3.98
CA ASN A 81 7.06 -9.64 -4.65
C ASN A 81 6.97 -9.60 -6.18
N TRP A 82 5.77 -9.37 -6.72
CA TRP A 82 5.46 -9.57 -8.14
C TRP A 82 5.26 -8.25 -8.89
N CYS A 83 6.04 -8.02 -9.93
CA CYS A 83 5.77 -7.00 -10.95
C CYS A 83 6.17 -7.54 -12.32
N SER A 84 5.33 -7.34 -13.32
CA SER A 84 5.62 -7.75 -14.70
C SER A 84 6.78 -6.97 -15.34
N LEU A 85 7.19 -5.87 -14.73
CA LEU A 85 8.32 -5.03 -15.16
C LEU A 85 9.60 -5.32 -14.36
N ASP A 86 9.62 -6.33 -13.49
CA ASP A 86 10.88 -6.74 -12.86
C ASP A 86 11.83 -7.38 -13.87
N PRO A 87 13.17 -7.14 -13.76
CA PRO A 87 13.85 -6.41 -12.68
C PRO A 87 13.91 -4.89 -12.88
N ILE A 88 13.53 -4.37 -14.06
CA ILE A 88 13.64 -2.95 -14.41
C ILE A 88 12.92 -2.07 -13.38
N CYS A 89 11.74 -2.49 -12.94
CA CYS A 89 10.99 -1.78 -11.90
C CYS A 89 11.74 -1.77 -10.57
N SER A 90 12.21 -2.92 -10.09
CA SER A 90 12.90 -3.03 -8.80
C SER A 90 14.27 -2.37 -8.76
N GLU A 91 14.99 -2.29 -9.87
CA GLU A 91 16.34 -1.71 -9.95
C GLU A 91 16.32 -0.21 -10.25
N HIS A 92 15.15 0.38 -10.47
CA HIS A 92 15.03 1.80 -10.83
C HIS A 92 15.30 2.72 -9.63
N GLU A 93 16.26 3.64 -9.76
CA GLU A 93 16.63 4.56 -8.67
C GLU A 93 15.68 5.76 -8.49
N GLY A 94 14.89 6.09 -9.51
CA GLY A 94 13.84 7.11 -9.44
C GLY A 94 13.10 7.31 -10.76
N GLN A 95 11.76 7.27 -10.76
CA GLN A 95 10.87 7.43 -11.91
C GLN A 95 9.66 8.32 -11.56
N GLY A 96 8.89 8.70 -12.59
CA GLY A 96 7.67 9.49 -12.42
C GLY A 96 7.92 10.93 -11.97
N PRO A 97 6.91 11.61 -11.39
CA PRO A 97 7.03 13.00 -10.98
C PRO A 97 8.20 13.20 -10.02
N LYS A 98 9.10 14.13 -10.37
CA LYS A 98 10.30 14.49 -9.59
C LYS A 98 11.25 13.32 -9.28
N GLN A 99 11.16 12.20 -10.01
CA GLN A 99 11.95 10.98 -9.75
C GLN A 99 11.76 10.41 -8.33
N LEU A 100 10.59 10.61 -7.73
CA LEU A 100 10.32 10.23 -6.33
C LEU A 100 9.77 8.81 -6.15
N ASN A 101 9.53 8.08 -7.24
CA ASN A 101 9.13 6.68 -7.19
C ASN A 101 10.30 5.78 -7.51
N LYS A 102 10.59 4.77 -6.70
CA LYS A 102 11.66 3.81 -6.97
C LYS A 102 11.07 2.54 -7.58
N ALA A 103 10.99 1.45 -6.80
CA ALA A 103 10.33 0.21 -7.19
C ALA A 103 8.80 0.31 -7.19
N ALA A 104 8.27 1.24 -7.99
CA ALA A 104 6.85 1.57 -8.07
C ALA A 104 6.47 2.04 -9.48
N CYS A 105 5.66 1.23 -10.17
CA CYS A 105 5.12 1.51 -11.50
C CYS A 105 3.61 1.22 -11.56
N HIS A 106 2.98 1.49 -12.71
CA HIS A 106 1.56 1.19 -12.95
C HIS A 106 1.20 -0.28 -12.75
N ALA A 107 2.13 -1.21 -12.98
CA ALA A 107 1.88 -2.63 -12.80
C ALA A 107 1.83 -3.05 -11.31
N CYS A 108 2.61 -2.41 -10.43
CA CYS A 108 2.80 -2.87 -9.05
C CYS A 108 2.32 -1.92 -7.94
N GLN A 109 2.38 -0.60 -8.09
CA GLN A 109 2.17 0.32 -6.97
C GLN A 109 1.27 1.52 -7.28
N LEU A 110 1.21 2.03 -8.52
CA LEU A 110 0.43 3.25 -8.76
C LEU A 110 -1.07 2.99 -8.66
N LEU A 111 -1.80 3.96 -8.08
CA LEU A 111 -3.25 4.00 -7.96
C LEU A 111 -3.84 5.09 -8.86
N PRO A 112 -5.17 5.14 -9.09
CA PRO A 112 -5.82 6.32 -9.63
C PRO A 112 -5.46 7.57 -8.81
N GLU A 113 -5.24 8.70 -9.48
CA GLU A 113 -4.82 9.96 -8.82
C GLU A 113 -5.82 10.41 -7.74
N THR A 114 -7.11 10.11 -7.90
CA THR A 114 -8.15 10.43 -6.93
C THR A 114 -8.02 9.67 -5.61
N SER A 115 -7.27 8.56 -5.58
CA SER A 115 -7.10 7.69 -4.43
C SER A 115 -5.93 8.09 -3.53
N CYS A 116 -4.82 8.53 -4.13
CA CYS A 116 -3.58 8.81 -3.43
C CYS A 116 -3.51 10.28 -2.98
N CYS A 117 -3.50 10.53 -1.67
CA CYS A 117 -3.38 11.89 -1.13
C CYS A 117 -2.03 12.57 -1.42
N TYR A 118 -1.02 11.81 -1.83
CA TYR A 118 0.30 12.33 -2.18
C TYR A 118 0.53 12.44 -3.70
N GLY A 119 -0.44 12.03 -4.53
CA GLY A 119 -0.31 12.12 -5.99
C GLY A 119 0.69 11.13 -6.59
N ASN A 120 0.70 9.88 -6.09
CA ASN A 120 1.55 8.80 -6.60
C ASN A 120 3.06 9.15 -6.61
N ILE A 121 3.57 9.78 -5.54
CA ILE A 121 5.01 10.05 -5.32
C ILE A 121 5.50 9.41 -4.03
N LEU A 122 6.81 9.22 -3.85
CA LEU A 122 7.38 8.62 -2.63
C LEU A 122 6.90 7.17 -2.41
N LEU A 123 6.82 6.42 -3.51
CA LEU A 123 6.47 5.00 -3.52
C LEU A 123 7.70 4.14 -3.79
N ASP A 124 7.83 3.10 -2.98
CA ASP A 124 8.88 2.10 -3.14
C ASP A 124 8.48 0.83 -2.38
N ARG A 125 8.20 -0.25 -3.12
CA ARG A 125 7.80 -1.53 -2.50
C ARG A 125 8.97 -2.32 -1.94
N ILE A 126 10.22 -1.92 -2.17
CA ILE A 126 11.40 -2.57 -1.56
C ILE A 126 11.33 -2.48 -0.04
N PHE A 127 10.76 -1.41 0.52
CA PHE A 127 10.51 -1.31 1.97
C PHE A 127 9.59 -2.40 2.53
N ILE A 128 8.94 -3.19 1.67
CA ILE A 128 8.08 -4.31 2.06
C ILE A 128 8.69 -5.62 1.57
N LYS A 129 9.03 -5.70 0.27
CA LYS A 129 9.59 -6.87 -0.43
C LYS A 129 10.98 -7.25 0.09
N GLY A 130 11.74 -6.27 0.56
CA GLY A 130 13.17 -6.38 0.74
C GLY A 130 13.93 -6.30 -0.58
N ASN A 131 15.26 -6.27 -0.47
CA ASN A 131 16.19 -6.29 -1.61
C ASN A 131 17.22 -7.42 -1.55
N GLY A 132 17.12 -8.31 -0.56
CA GLY A 132 18.06 -9.42 -0.36
C GLY A 132 19.45 -8.98 0.09
N GLN A 133 19.62 -7.73 0.54
CA GLN A 133 20.88 -7.17 1.00
C GLN A 133 20.72 -6.56 2.40
N ASP A 134 20.21 -5.32 2.47
CA ASP A 134 20.12 -4.51 3.69
C ASP A 134 18.68 -4.25 4.14
N ILE A 135 17.69 -4.49 3.27
CA ILE A 135 16.27 -4.36 3.60
C ILE A 135 15.65 -5.76 3.60
N PRO A 136 15.20 -6.27 4.76
CA PRO A 136 14.58 -7.59 4.86
C PRO A 136 13.18 -7.60 4.24
N PHE A 137 12.69 -8.79 3.89
CA PHE A 137 11.28 -8.96 3.56
C PHE A 137 10.46 -8.85 4.84
N ILE A 138 9.38 -8.07 4.83
CA ILE A 138 8.65 -7.75 6.07
C ILE A 138 8.09 -8.98 6.79
N LEU A 139 7.74 -10.04 6.08
CA LEU A 139 7.18 -11.26 6.70
C LEU A 139 8.24 -12.13 7.38
N ASP A 140 9.51 -11.97 7.02
CA ASP A 140 10.61 -12.71 7.65
C ASP A 140 10.89 -12.19 9.07
N GLU A 141 10.35 -11.02 9.43
CA GLU A 141 10.55 -10.34 10.73
C GLU A 141 9.39 -10.56 11.73
N VAL A 142 8.34 -11.31 11.35
CA VAL A 142 7.10 -11.47 12.15
C VAL A 142 7.03 -12.84 12.86
N GLU A 143 8.18 -13.42 13.19
CA GLU A 143 8.27 -14.67 13.98
C GLU A 143 7.88 -14.51 15.46
#